data_AF-A0A968NQ41-F1
#
_entry.id   AF-A0A968NQ41-F1
#
_cell.length_a   1.000
_cell.length_b   1.000
_cell.length_c   1.000
_cell.angle_alpha   90.00
_cell.angle_beta   90.00
_cell.angle_gamma   90.00
#
_symmetry.space_group_name_H-M   'P 1'
#
loop_
_entity.id
_entity.type
_entity.pdbx_description
1 polymer ?
#
loop_
_entity_poly.entity_id
_entity_poly.type
_entity_poly.pdbx_seq_one_letter_code
_entity_poly.pdbx_strand_id
1 'polypeptide(L)'
;MYGKLFFFSLSGFQENGFEGFIKLLVEGVNSQQGEVEGSGLDRFVSNFSYPFYSLGTALNAEYPLRLFIDWIIAIITFLPERLLNIQGLPESITPLNTGYILRVDEVTFGIPPGLLAFAVYSLSWTGLVFVCFTYGWIGRYFETVLLRHVDDAPWVSFLYAVTAQIWIDYYTAGDPLIFLFADFWALAGCFFFVLLLAAKYLLPRILEQNNRN
;
A
#
# COMPACT_ATOMS: atom_id res chain seq x y z
N MET A 1 -7.76 -4.35 5.54
CA MET A 1 -8.06 -4.36 7.00
C MET A 1 -7.86 -5.73 7.67
N TYR A 2 -8.06 -6.85 6.96
CA TYR A 2 -7.94 -8.21 7.53
C TYR A 2 -6.51 -8.77 7.70
N GLY A 3 -5.49 -8.19 7.05
CA GLY A 3 -4.10 -8.64 7.21
C GLY A 3 -3.57 -8.47 8.64
N LYS A 4 -3.81 -7.30 9.25
CA LYS A 4 -3.49 -7.06 10.67
C LYS A 4 -4.16 -8.07 11.59
N LEU A 5 -5.40 -8.42 11.25
CA LEU A 5 -6.19 -9.38 12.00
C LEU A 5 -5.59 -10.79 11.88
N PHE A 6 -5.25 -11.22 10.67
CA PHE A 6 -4.56 -12.50 10.43
C PHE A 6 -3.22 -12.59 11.17
N PHE A 7 -2.38 -11.55 11.10
CA PHE A 7 -1.10 -11.53 11.82
C PHE A 7 -1.28 -11.49 13.34
N PHE A 8 -2.30 -10.79 13.83
CA PHE A 8 -2.66 -10.83 15.25
C PHE A 8 -3.12 -12.23 15.68
N SER A 9 -3.91 -12.92 14.84
CA SER A 9 -4.35 -14.28 15.11
C SER A 9 -3.19 -15.27 15.20
N LEU A 10 -2.05 -15.00 14.56
CA LEU A 10 -0.85 -15.84 14.72
C LEU A 10 -0.34 -15.86 16.17
N SER A 11 -0.65 -14.87 17.00
CA SER A 11 -0.33 -14.95 18.44
C SER A 11 -1.05 -16.10 19.14
N GLY A 12 -2.24 -16.49 18.66
CA GLY A 12 -3.02 -17.61 19.17
C GLY A 12 -2.38 -18.98 18.97
N PHE A 13 -1.39 -19.09 18.07
CA PHE A 13 -0.58 -20.31 17.95
C PHE A 13 0.21 -20.62 19.23
N GLN A 14 0.61 -19.59 19.98
CA GLN A 14 1.37 -19.79 21.22
C GLN A 14 0.51 -20.33 22.36
N GLU A 15 -0.79 -20.01 22.38
CA GLU A 15 -1.69 -20.42 23.47
C GLU A 15 -2.27 -21.82 23.24
N ASN A 16 -2.79 -22.12 22.05
CA ASN A 16 -3.48 -23.40 21.76
C ASN A 16 -3.19 -23.93 20.33
N GLY A 17 -2.05 -23.57 19.73
CA GLY A 17 -1.71 -24.01 18.39
C GLY A 17 -2.71 -23.53 17.33
N PHE A 18 -3.02 -24.37 16.35
CA PHE A 18 -3.89 -24.01 15.23
C PHE A 18 -5.32 -23.62 15.67
N GLU A 19 -5.82 -24.24 16.74
CA GLU A 19 -7.16 -23.95 17.27
C GLU A 19 -7.23 -22.54 17.89
N GLY A 20 -6.17 -22.11 18.58
CA GLY A 20 -6.04 -20.75 19.09
C GLY A 20 -5.95 -19.70 17.97
N PHE A 21 -5.22 -20.03 16.90
CA PHE A 21 -5.17 -19.18 15.69
C PHE A 21 -6.56 -19.00 15.06
N ILE A 22 -7.28 -20.09 14.81
CA ILE A 22 -8.62 -20.02 14.19
C ILE A 22 -9.59 -19.26 15.08
N LYS A 23 -9.55 -19.47 16.41
CA LYS A 23 -10.42 -18.77 17.35
C LYS A 23 -10.22 -17.25 17.29
N LEU A 24 -8.98 -16.77 17.40
CA LEU A 24 -8.68 -15.34 17.32
C LEU A 24 -8.98 -14.75 15.95
N LEU A 25 -8.81 -15.52 14.87
CA LEU A 25 -9.16 -15.09 13.53
C LEU A 25 -10.67 -14.90 13.38
N VAL A 26 -11.47 -15.87 13.82
CA VAL A 26 -12.93 -15.80 13.77
C VAL A 26 -13.46 -14.68 14.66
N GLU A 27 -12.95 -14.54 15.89
CA GLU A 27 -13.34 -13.45 16.80
C GLU A 27 -12.98 -12.07 16.24
N GLY A 28 -11.78 -11.92 15.69
CA GLY A 28 -11.37 -10.65 15.09
C GLY A 28 -12.17 -10.31 13.83
N VAL A 29 -12.51 -11.30 13.00
CA VAL A 29 -13.33 -11.09 11.81
C VAL A 29 -14.76 -10.70 12.21
N ASN A 30 -15.35 -11.38 13.19
CA ASN A 30 -16.71 -11.12 13.66
C ASN A 30 -16.83 -9.79 14.42
N SER A 31 -15.78 -9.35 15.12
CA SER A 31 -15.79 -8.07 15.84
C SER A 31 -15.69 -6.83 14.94
N GLN A 32 -15.24 -6.99 13.68
CA GLN A 32 -15.32 -5.93 12.67
C GLN A 32 -16.67 -5.90 11.92
N GLN A 33 -17.58 -6.83 12.20
CA GLN A 33 -18.86 -6.94 11.53
C GLN A 33 -19.98 -6.27 12.34
N GLY A 34 -20.43 -5.11 11.87
CA GLY A 34 -21.83 -4.72 12.07
C GLY A 34 -22.74 -5.72 11.36
N GLU A 35 -23.90 -6.00 11.98
CA GLU A 35 -24.97 -6.95 11.63
C GLU A 35 -25.19 -7.24 10.12
N VAL A 36 -24.36 -8.08 9.49
CA VAL A 36 -24.61 -8.56 8.12
C VAL A 36 -24.36 -10.07 8.02
N GLU A 37 -25.37 -10.80 7.56
CA GLU A 37 -25.37 -12.26 7.42
C GLU A 37 -24.34 -12.77 6.41
N GLY A 38 -23.53 -13.74 6.85
CA GLY A 38 -22.51 -14.46 6.07
C GLY A 38 -21.37 -14.95 6.97
N SER A 39 -20.72 -16.09 6.65
CA SER A 39 -19.56 -16.51 7.43
C SER A 39 -18.42 -15.51 7.19
N GLY A 40 -17.87 -14.93 8.26
CA GLY A 40 -16.81 -13.92 8.14
C GLY A 40 -15.55 -14.44 7.42
N LEU A 41 -15.31 -15.75 7.48
CA LEU A 41 -14.23 -16.41 6.77
C LEU A 41 -14.39 -16.38 5.24
N ASP A 42 -15.61 -16.54 4.72
CA ASP A 42 -15.84 -16.49 3.27
C ASP A 42 -15.53 -15.09 2.71
N ARG A 43 -15.87 -14.03 3.46
CA ARG A 43 -15.50 -12.66 3.12
C ARG A 43 -14.00 -12.40 3.27
N PHE A 44 -13.37 -12.97 4.31
CA PHE A 44 -11.92 -12.89 4.45
C PHE A 44 -11.23 -13.47 3.22
N VAL A 45 -11.60 -14.69 2.82
CA VAL A 45 -11.05 -15.38 1.65
C VAL A 45 -11.37 -14.64 0.36
N SER A 46 -12.59 -14.11 0.20
CA SER A 46 -12.93 -13.32 -0.99
C SER A 46 -12.11 -12.03 -1.11
N ASN A 47 -11.69 -11.42 0.00
CA ASN A 47 -10.79 -10.26 -0.05
C ASN A 47 -9.40 -10.58 -0.63
N PHE A 48 -8.89 -11.81 -0.44
CA PHE A 48 -7.64 -12.25 -1.09
C PHE A 48 -7.84 -12.58 -2.57
N SER A 49 -9.08 -12.83 -3.00
CA SER A 49 -9.40 -13.13 -4.40
C SER A 49 -9.53 -11.88 -5.28
N TYR A 50 -9.81 -10.71 -4.69
CA TYR A 50 -10.03 -9.47 -5.47
C TYR A 50 -8.85 -9.06 -6.35
N PRO A 51 -7.58 -9.12 -5.93
CA PRO A 51 -6.46 -8.83 -6.82
C PRO A 51 -6.41 -9.73 -8.07
N PHE A 52 -6.84 -10.99 -7.93
CA PHE A 52 -6.92 -11.93 -9.06
C PHE A 52 -8.10 -11.58 -9.99
N TYR A 53 -9.27 -11.27 -9.44
CA TYR A 53 -10.42 -10.79 -10.22
C TYR A 53 -10.10 -9.48 -10.94
N SER A 54 -9.44 -8.54 -10.26
CA SER A 54 -8.98 -7.28 -10.83
C SER A 54 -8.01 -7.50 -11.98
N LEU A 55 -7.02 -8.39 -11.83
CA LEU A 55 -6.08 -8.70 -12.90
C LEU A 55 -6.80 -9.36 -14.09
N GLY A 56 -7.69 -10.32 -13.82
CA GLY A 56 -8.50 -10.97 -14.84
C GLY A 56 -9.36 -9.95 -15.62
N THR A 57 -10.01 -9.03 -14.92
CA THR A 57 -10.79 -7.96 -15.54
C THR A 57 -9.91 -7.01 -16.34
N ALA A 58 -8.78 -6.57 -15.78
CA ALA A 58 -7.85 -5.67 -16.46
C ALA A 58 -7.26 -6.29 -17.75
N LEU A 59 -7.13 -7.61 -17.83
CA LEU A 59 -6.65 -8.28 -19.04
C LEU A 59 -7.72 -8.48 -20.12
N ASN A 60 -9.01 -8.46 -19.76
CA ASN A 60 -10.10 -8.83 -20.67
C ASN A 60 -11.09 -7.70 -20.97
N ALA A 61 -11.17 -6.67 -20.13
CA ALA A 61 -12.04 -5.51 -20.34
C ALA A 61 -11.41 -4.48 -21.29
N GLU A 62 -12.26 -3.72 -21.98
CA GLU A 62 -11.83 -2.54 -22.74
C GLU A 62 -11.90 -1.30 -21.83
N TYR A 63 -10.81 -0.54 -21.79
CA TYR A 63 -10.71 0.68 -20.99
C TYR A 63 -9.67 1.65 -21.60
N PRO A 64 -9.80 2.96 -21.34
CA PRO A 64 -8.76 3.91 -21.69
C PRO A 64 -7.52 3.70 -20.80
N LEU A 65 -6.34 3.70 -21.42
CA LEU A 65 -5.07 3.63 -20.68
C LEU A 65 -4.89 4.86 -19.79
N ARG A 66 -4.52 4.63 -18.53
CA ARG A 66 -4.38 5.71 -17.54
C ARG A 66 -3.00 6.34 -17.50
N LEU A 67 -1.98 5.72 -18.10
CA LEU A 67 -0.62 6.27 -18.21
C LEU A 67 -0.03 6.70 -16.85
N PHE A 68 -0.32 5.95 -15.78
CA PHE A 68 0.11 6.26 -14.41
C PHE A 68 -0.40 7.61 -13.84
N ILE A 69 -1.42 8.22 -14.44
CA ILE A 69 -1.98 9.48 -13.95
C ILE A 69 -2.50 9.39 -12.51
N ASP A 70 -2.85 8.19 -12.03
CA ASP A 70 -3.28 7.96 -10.65
C ASP A 70 -2.25 8.38 -9.60
N TRP A 71 -0.95 8.33 -9.91
CA TRP A 71 0.08 8.85 -9.00
C TRP A 71 0.00 10.38 -8.87
N ILE A 72 -0.27 11.06 -9.99
CA ILE A 72 -0.43 12.52 -10.01
C ILE A 72 -1.72 12.90 -9.28
N ILE A 73 -2.82 12.22 -9.59
CA ILE A 73 -4.12 12.42 -8.93
C ILE A 73 -3.95 12.24 -7.42
N ALA A 74 -3.32 11.14 -6.99
CA ALA A 74 -3.10 10.87 -5.58
C ALA A 74 -2.36 12.00 -4.88
N ILE A 75 -1.24 12.49 -5.43
CA ILE A 75 -0.49 13.60 -4.84
C ILE A 75 -1.32 14.89 -4.79
N ILE A 76 -2.08 15.20 -5.85
CA ILE A 76 -2.92 16.40 -5.91
C ILE A 76 -4.05 16.32 -4.87
N THR A 77 -4.66 15.15 -4.67
CA THR A 77 -5.75 14.96 -3.69
C THR A 77 -5.29 15.16 -2.24
N PHE A 78 -3.99 15.04 -1.95
CA PHE A 78 -3.45 15.40 -0.62
C PHE A 78 -3.45 16.89 -0.35
N LEU A 79 -3.52 17.72 -1.39
CA LEU A 79 -3.56 19.17 -1.24
C LEU A 79 -5.00 19.61 -0.94
N PRO A 80 -5.22 20.47 0.07
CA PRO A 80 -6.53 21.02 0.36
C PRO A 80 -7.19 21.63 -0.89
N GLU A 81 -8.42 21.24 -1.19
CA GLU A 81 -9.18 21.75 -2.34
C GLU A 81 -9.22 23.27 -2.41
N ARG A 82 -9.25 23.93 -1.24
CA ARG A 82 -9.24 25.40 -1.10
C ARG A 82 -7.99 26.07 -1.68
N LEU A 83 -6.85 25.37 -1.72
CA LEU A 83 -5.60 25.90 -2.28
C LEU A 83 -5.55 25.78 -3.80
N LEU A 84 -6.20 24.75 -4.35
CA LEU A 84 -6.12 24.42 -5.77
C LEU A 84 -7.28 24.95 -6.58
N ASN A 85 -8.47 25.11 -5.97
CA ASN A 85 -9.71 25.50 -6.65
C ASN A 85 -9.99 24.66 -7.92
N ILE A 86 -9.50 23.42 -7.95
CA ILE A 86 -9.72 22.48 -9.05
C ILE A 86 -11.02 21.75 -8.76
N GLN A 87 -12.01 21.92 -9.63
CA GLN A 87 -13.24 21.13 -9.63
C GLN A 87 -13.12 20.02 -10.69
N GLY A 88 -13.59 18.82 -10.38
CA GLY A 88 -13.65 17.71 -11.34
C GLY A 88 -12.34 16.97 -11.56
N LEU A 89 -11.59 16.67 -10.50
CA LEU A 89 -10.48 15.70 -10.58
C LEU A 89 -11.02 14.35 -11.05
N PRO A 90 -10.31 13.65 -11.97
CA PRO A 90 -10.70 12.30 -12.37
C PRO A 90 -10.71 11.37 -11.16
N GLU A 91 -11.64 10.40 -11.16
CA GLU A 91 -11.66 9.35 -10.15
C GLU A 91 -10.36 8.53 -10.19
N SER A 92 -9.94 8.01 -9.03
CA SER A 92 -8.81 7.08 -8.95
C SER A 92 -9.15 5.75 -9.63
N ILE A 93 -8.16 4.88 -9.76
CA ILE A 93 -8.36 3.56 -10.38
C ILE A 93 -9.33 2.66 -9.61
N THR A 94 -9.50 2.85 -8.29
CA THR A 94 -10.33 1.96 -7.46
C THR A 94 -11.82 1.94 -7.86
N PRO A 95 -12.53 3.08 -7.97
CA PRO A 95 -13.90 3.10 -8.48
C PRO A 95 -14.03 2.45 -9.87
N LEU A 96 -13.08 2.72 -10.76
CA LEU A 96 -13.09 2.18 -12.12
C LEU A 96 -12.91 0.67 -12.17
N ASN A 97 -11.92 0.14 -11.45
CA ASN A 97 -11.71 -1.31 -11.31
C ASN A 97 -12.98 -1.99 -10.80
N THR A 98 -13.66 -1.37 -9.83
CA THR A 98 -14.93 -1.89 -9.30
C THR A 98 -16.03 -1.89 -10.35
N GLY A 99 -16.19 -0.78 -11.10
CA GLY A 99 -17.14 -0.68 -12.19
C GLY A 99 -16.90 -1.73 -13.28
N TYR A 100 -15.64 -2.00 -13.62
CA TYR A 100 -15.29 -3.03 -14.60
C TYR A 100 -15.54 -4.46 -14.09
N ILE A 101 -15.28 -4.74 -12.81
CA ILE A 101 -15.55 -6.06 -12.22
C ILE A 101 -17.05 -6.33 -12.17
N LEU A 102 -17.83 -5.36 -11.68
CA LEU A 102 -19.26 -5.50 -11.45
C LEU A 102 -20.11 -5.21 -12.69
N ARG A 103 -19.52 -4.61 -13.72
CA ARG A 103 -20.18 -4.14 -14.95
C ARG A 103 -21.32 -3.16 -14.66
N VAL A 104 -21.06 -2.19 -13.78
CA VAL A 104 -21.99 -1.12 -13.40
C VAL A 104 -21.30 0.23 -13.53
N ASP A 105 -22.08 1.26 -13.90
CA ASP A 105 -21.57 2.61 -14.11
C ASP A 105 -21.46 3.41 -12.81
N GLU A 106 -22.39 3.19 -11.87
CA GLU A 106 -22.38 3.87 -10.57
C GLU A 106 -21.92 2.91 -9.47
N VAL A 107 -20.85 3.31 -8.78
CA VAL A 107 -20.17 2.49 -7.78
C VAL A 107 -20.22 3.21 -6.43
N THR A 108 -20.76 2.55 -5.41
CA THR A 108 -20.87 3.09 -4.04
C THR A 108 -19.73 2.66 -3.11
N PHE A 109 -18.84 1.76 -3.55
CA PHE A 109 -17.72 1.25 -2.77
C PHE A 109 -16.50 0.94 -3.65
N GLY A 110 -15.29 0.93 -3.08
CA GLY A 110 -14.07 0.71 -3.85
C GLY A 110 -13.42 -0.67 -3.63
N ILE A 111 -13.25 -1.45 -4.68
CA ILE A 111 -12.37 -2.63 -4.74
C ILE A 111 -11.00 -2.18 -5.26
N PRO A 112 -9.94 -2.22 -4.44
CA PRO A 112 -8.59 -1.87 -4.89
C PRO A 112 -8.10 -2.86 -5.97
N PRO A 113 -7.45 -2.39 -7.04
CA PRO A 113 -7.03 -3.25 -8.15
C PRO A 113 -5.88 -4.21 -7.80
N GLY A 114 -5.05 -3.87 -6.81
CA GLY A 114 -3.76 -4.52 -6.61
C GLY A 114 -2.73 -4.11 -7.67
N LEU A 115 -1.45 -4.31 -7.36
CA LEU A 115 -0.34 -3.74 -8.14
C LEU A 115 -0.34 -4.20 -9.60
N LEU A 116 -0.62 -5.48 -9.86
CA LEU A 116 -0.56 -6.04 -11.21
C LEU A 116 -1.71 -5.53 -12.09
N ALA A 117 -2.93 -5.47 -11.57
CA ALA A 117 -4.05 -4.94 -12.33
C ALA A 117 -3.88 -3.43 -12.57
N PHE A 118 -3.39 -2.68 -11.58
CA PHE A 118 -3.03 -1.27 -11.75
C PHE A 118 -2.02 -1.07 -12.89
N ALA A 119 -0.98 -1.91 -12.96
CA ALA A 119 0.00 -1.86 -14.03
C ALA A 119 -0.62 -2.07 -15.41
N VAL A 120 -1.55 -3.02 -15.51
CA VAL A 120 -2.30 -3.33 -16.73
C VAL A 120 -3.25 -2.17 -17.10
N TYR A 121 -3.98 -1.59 -16.15
CA TYR A 121 -4.80 -0.40 -16.41
C TYR A 121 -3.98 0.83 -16.85
N SER A 122 -2.72 0.91 -16.43
CA SER A 122 -1.85 2.03 -16.76
C SER A 122 -1.31 1.95 -18.19
N LEU A 123 -0.76 0.80 -18.59
CA LEU A 123 -0.04 0.62 -19.87
C LEU A 123 -0.16 -0.81 -20.44
N SER A 124 -1.22 -1.55 -20.09
CA SER A 124 -1.42 -2.94 -20.49
C SER A 124 -0.19 -3.82 -20.15
N TRP A 125 0.21 -4.71 -21.05
CA TRP A 125 1.39 -5.57 -20.91
C TRP A 125 2.69 -4.80 -20.68
N THR A 126 2.88 -3.67 -21.35
CA THR A 126 4.05 -2.81 -21.15
C THR A 126 4.09 -2.27 -19.72
N GLY A 127 2.93 -1.88 -19.20
CA GLY A 127 2.78 -1.45 -17.81
C GLY A 127 3.13 -2.55 -16.83
N LEU A 128 2.65 -3.77 -17.06
CA LEU A 128 2.95 -4.92 -16.21
C LEU A 128 4.46 -5.20 -16.12
N VAL A 129 5.16 -5.22 -17.26
CA VAL A 129 6.63 -5.39 -17.26
C VAL A 129 7.32 -4.25 -16.53
N PHE A 130 6.93 -3.01 -16.81
CA PHE A 130 7.53 -1.82 -16.21
C PHE A 130 7.34 -1.78 -14.69
N VAL A 131 6.12 -2.01 -14.21
CA VAL A 131 5.80 -1.98 -12.77
C VAL A 131 6.46 -3.13 -12.05
N CYS A 132 6.42 -4.37 -12.57
CA CYS A 132 7.09 -5.50 -11.95
C CYS A 132 8.59 -5.26 -11.82
N PHE A 133 9.23 -4.71 -12.86
CA PHE A 133 10.65 -4.41 -12.84
C PHE A 133 10.99 -3.31 -11.84
N THR A 134 10.28 -2.16 -11.91
CA THR A 134 10.55 -1.02 -11.04
C THR A 134 10.23 -1.32 -9.58
N TYR A 135 9.12 -2.01 -9.30
CA TYR A 135 8.77 -2.47 -7.96
C TYR A 135 9.83 -3.45 -7.42
N GLY A 136 10.21 -4.49 -8.17
CA GLY A 136 11.26 -5.41 -7.73
C GLY A 136 12.60 -4.70 -7.48
N TRP A 137 12.99 -3.78 -8.36
CA TRP A 137 14.25 -3.04 -8.25
C TRP A 137 14.29 -2.11 -7.02
N ILE A 138 13.24 -1.33 -6.79
CA ILE A 138 13.16 -0.42 -5.64
C ILE A 138 13.13 -1.22 -4.33
N GLY A 139 12.35 -2.30 -4.27
CA GLY A 139 12.29 -3.18 -3.10
C GLY A 139 13.66 -3.77 -2.77
N ARG A 140 14.38 -4.29 -3.78
CA ARG A 140 15.73 -4.82 -3.61
C ARG A 140 16.73 -3.76 -3.14
N TYR A 141 16.60 -2.53 -3.65
CA TYR A 141 17.44 -1.42 -3.21
C TYR A 141 17.24 -1.12 -1.72
N PHE A 142 15.99 -0.96 -1.27
CA PHE A 142 15.69 -0.73 0.15
C PHE A 142 16.15 -1.87 1.05
N GLU A 143 15.87 -3.12 0.66
CA GLU A 143 16.33 -4.31 1.38
C GLU A 143 17.86 -4.30 1.54
N THR A 144 18.60 -4.07 0.45
CA THR A 144 20.07 -4.08 0.45
C THR A 144 20.64 -2.98 1.36
N VAL A 145 20.07 -1.78 1.31
CA VAL A 145 20.53 -0.64 2.11
C VAL A 145 20.25 -0.88 3.59
N LEU A 146 19.05 -1.34 3.94
CA LEU A 146 18.64 -1.52 5.33
C LEU A 146 19.35 -2.71 5.98
N LEU A 147 19.48 -3.85 5.27
CA LEU A 147 20.20 -5.01 5.79
C LEU A 147 21.69 -4.73 6.00
N ARG A 148 22.32 -3.91 5.15
CA ARG A 148 23.72 -3.54 5.34
C ARG A 148 23.98 -2.80 6.67
N HIS A 149 22.99 -2.06 7.16
CA HIS A 149 23.13 -1.23 8.36
C HIS A 149 22.30 -1.74 9.54
N VAL A 150 21.75 -2.95 9.46
CA VAL A 150 20.81 -3.47 10.47
C VAL A 150 21.47 -3.60 11.84
N ASP A 151 22.76 -3.95 11.86
CA ASP A 151 23.57 -4.11 13.07
C ASP A 151 24.22 -2.80 13.54
N ASP A 152 24.26 -1.77 12.67
CA ASP A 152 24.89 -0.49 13.00
C ASP A 152 24.05 0.33 13.98
N ALA A 153 22.71 0.17 13.93
CA ALA A 153 21.80 0.90 14.77
C ALA A 153 20.46 0.17 15.00
N PRO A 154 19.95 0.13 16.25
CA PRO A 154 18.75 -0.64 16.60
C PRO A 154 17.48 -0.13 15.90
N TRP A 155 17.43 1.15 15.50
CA TRP A 155 16.28 1.71 14.78
C TRP A 155 16.21 1.28 13.30
N VAL A 156 17.29 0.74 12.72
CA VAL A 156 17.30 0.27 11.34
C VAL A 156 16.40 -0.96 11.17
N SER A 157 16.39 -1.86 12.17
CA SER A 157 15.47 -3.00 12.21
C SER A 157 14.00 -2.55 12.19
N PHE A 158 13.67 -1.47 12.89
CA PHE A 158 12.33 -0.88 12.87
C PHE A 158 11.99 -0.31 11.48
N LEU A 159 12.90 0.46 10.88
CA LEU A 159 12.69 0.99 9.52
C LEU A 159 12.55 -0.11 8.48
N TYR A 160 13.28 -1.22 8.64
CA TYR A 160 13.13 -2.40 7.79
C TYR A 160 11.72 -2.98 7.86
N ALA A 161 11.21 -3.21 9.07
CA ALA A 161 9.86 -3.73 9.26
C ALA A 161 8.78 -2.78 8.71
N VAL A 162 8.90 -1.48 8.98
CA VAL A 162 7.98 -0.46 8.43
C VAL A 162 8.05 -0.40 6.91
N THR A 163 9.24 -0.42 6.33
CA THR A 163 9.43 -0.42 4.87
C THR A 163 8.80 -1.65 4.24
N ALA A 164 9.03 -2.84 4.81
CA ALA A 164 8.43 -4.08 4.33
C ALA A 164 6.90 -4.05 4.39
N GLN A 165 6.33 -3.50 5.46
CA GLN A 165 4.88 -3.33 5.60
C GLN A 165 4.31 -2.40 4.52
N ILE A 166 4.89 -1.20 4.34
CA ILE A 166 4.52 -0.24 3.29
C ILE A 166 4.63 -0.90 1.90
N TRP A 167 5.65 -1.73 1.68
CA TRP A 167 5.86 -2.45 0.44
C TRP A 167 4.68 -3.41 0.13
N ILE A 168 4.25 -4.18 1.13
CA ILE A 168 3.11 -5.11 1.04
C ILE A 168 1.78 -4.36 0.87
N ASP A 169 1.61 -3.25 1.59
CA ASP A 169 0.40 -2.44 1.50
C ASP A 169 0.21 -1.89 0.08
N TYR A 170 1.28 -1.41 -0.58
CA TYR A 170 1.19 -1.01 -1.98
C TYR A 170 0.93 -2.19 -2.93
N TYR A 171 1.55 -3.34 -2.70
CA TYR A 171 1.32 -4.54 -3.53
C TYR A 171 -0.16 -4.93 -3.55
N THR A 172 -0.78 -4.91 -2.37
CA THR A 172 -2.17 -5.34 -2.18
C THR A 172 -3.17 -4.29 -2.63
N ALA A 173 -2.91 -3.00 -2.41
CA ALA A 173 -3.80 -1.92 -2.81
C ALA A 173 -3.73 -1.63 -4.33
N GLY A 174 -2.53 -1.45 -4.87
CA GLY A 174 -2.30 -1.02 -6.26
C GLY A 174 -2.72 0.40 -6.60
N ASP A 175 -3.68 1.00 -5.87
CA ASP A 175 -4.10 2.39 -6.03
C ASP A 175 -3.18 3.34 -5.25
N PRO A 176 -2.47 4.27 -5.92
CA PRO A 176 -1.62 5.26 -5.27
C PRO A 176 -2.34 6.13 -4.23
N LEU A 177 -3.62 6.44 -4.43
CA LEU A 177 -4.40 7.25 -3.50
C LEU A 177 -4.57 6.51 -2.17
N ILE A 178 -5.04 5.26 -2.23
CA ILE A 178 -5.25 4.41 -1.06
C ILE A 178 -3.92 4.19 -0.33
N PHE A 179 -2.87 3.90 -1.07
CA PHE A 179 -1.52 3.71 -0.55
C PHE A 179 -1.04 4.94 0.24
N LEU A 180 -1.06 6.13 -0.39
CA LEU A 180 -0.60 7.34 0.28
C LEU A 180 -1.42 7.66 1.53
N PHE A 181 -2.75 7.46 1.50
CA PHE A 181 -3.60 7.71 2.67
C PHE A 181 -3.37 6.70 3.80
N ALA A 182 -3.21 5.43 3.49
CA ALA A 182 -2.96 4.39 4.48
C ALA A 182 -1.61 4.57 5.18
N ASP A 183 -0.58 4.96 4.40
CA ASP A 183 0.79 5.02 4.86
C ASP A 183 1.29 6.45 5.16
N PHE A 184 0.42 7.46 5.08
CA PHE A 184 0.79 8.87 5.23
C PHE A 184 1.65 9.14 6.47
N TRP A 185 1.18 8.69 7.65
CA TRP A 185 1.87 8.93 8.91
C TRP A 185 3.21 8.19 9.00
N ALA A 186 3.29 6.98 8.44
CA ALA A 186 4.52 6.21 8.41
C ALA A 186 5.56 6.88 7.48
N LEU A 187 5.13 7.31 6.28
CA LEU A 187 5.96 8.01 5.30
C LEU A 187 6.44 9.37 5.85
N ALA A 188 5.53 10.17 6.40
CA ALA A 188 5.85 11.46 7.01
C ALA A 188 6.80 11.28 8.20
N GLY A 189 6.54 10.30 9.07
CA GLY A 189 7.40 9.97 10.20
C GLY A 189 8.80 9.56 9.78
N CYS A 190 8.92 8.68 8.77
CA CYS A 190 10.22 8.31 8.21
C CYS A 190 10.95 9.51 7.60
N PHE A 191 10.24 10.37 6.88
CA PHE A 191 10.81 11.58 6.29
C PHE A 191 11.37 12.54 7.36
N PHE A 192 10.58 12.86 8.39
CA PHE A 192 11.05 13.71 9.49
C PHE A 192 12.19 13.06 10.27
N PHE A 193 12.15 11.75 10.48
CA PHE A 193 13.22 11.02 11.15
C PHE A 193 14.54 11.11 10.39
N VAL A 194 14.51 10.91 9.06
CA VAL A 194 15.69 11.07 8.20
C VAL A 194 16.20 12.51 8.22
N LEU A 195 15.31 13.51 8.17
CA LEU A 195 15.70 14.93 8.26
C LEU A 195 16.39 15.25 9.58
N LEU A 196 15.89 14.73 10.70
CA LEU A 196 16.50 14.92 12.01
C LEU A 196 17.89 14.27 12.09
N LEU A 197 18.06 13.07 11.54
CA LEU A 197 19.36 12.42 11.45
C LEU A 197 20.32 13.23 10.57
N ALA A 198 19.88 13.70 9.40
CA ALA A 198 20.68 14.55 8.54
C ALA A 198 21.09 15.85 9.24
N ALA A 199 20.16 16.51 9.94
CA ALA A 199 20.47 17.71 10.72
C ALA A 199 21.51 17.44 11.83
N LYS A 200 21.42 16.31 12.52
CA LYS A 200 22.34 15.96 13.61
C LYS A 200 23.74 15.55 13.12
N TYR A 201 23.85 14.82 12.00
CA TYR A 201 25.11 14.22 11.58
C TYR A 201 25.78 14.91 10.38
N LEU A 202 25.00 15.51 9.48
CA LEU A 202 25.50 16.15 8.26
C LEU A 202 25.78 17.64 8.47
N LEU A 203 24.91 18.36 9.19
CA LEU A 203 25.06 19.80 9.41
C LEU A 203 26.36 20.18 10.16
N PRO A 204 26.77 19.49 11.25
CA PRO A 204 28.01 19.82 11.96
C PRO A 204 29.25 19.58 11.11
N ARG A 205 29.26 18.51 10.30
CA ARG A 205 30.38 18.20 9.39
C ARG A 205 30.56 19.25 8.30
N ILE A 206 29.46 19.78 7.75
CA ILE A 206 29.49 20.85 6.75
C ILE A 206 30.00 22.16 7.37
N LEU A 207 29.56 22.49 8.59
CA LEU A 207 30.01 23.68 9.30
C LEU A 207 31.51 23.60 9.67
N GLU A 208 32.00 22.43 10.06
CA GLU A 208 33.43 22.21 10.32
C GLU A 208 34.29 22.32 9.05
N GLN A 209 33.79 21.89 7.89
CA GLN A 209 34.51 22.08 6.62
C GLN A 209 34.54 23.55 6.17
N ASN A 210 33.45 24.29 6.35
CA ASN A 210 33.40 25.72 6.00
C ASN A 210 34.26 26.60 6.91
N ASN A 211 34.45 26.22 8.19
CA ASN A 211 35.35 26.95 9.09
C ASN A 211 36.85 26.65 8.86
N ARG A 212 37.19 25.68 8.00
CA ARG A 212 38.58 25.31 7.66
C ARG A 212 39.07 25.91 6.34
N ASN A 213 38.19 26.57 5.58
CA ASN A 213 38.50 27.28 4.34
C ASN A 213 38.42 28.80 4.57
#